data_AF-A0A1H7A3U7-F1
#
_entry.id   AF-A0A1H7A3U7-F1
#
_cell.length_a   1.000
_cell.length_b   1.000
_cell.length_c   1.000
_cell.angle_alpha   90.00
_cell.angle_beta   90.00
_cell.angle_gamma   90.00
#
_symmetry.space_group_name_H-M   'P 1'
#
loop_
_entity.id
_entity.type
_entity.pdbx_description
1 polymer ?
#
loop_
_entity_poly.entity_id
_entity_poly.type
_entity_poly.pdbx_seq_one_letter_code
_entity_poly.pdbx_strand_id
1 'polypeptide(L)'
;MGLFRKSPEELLMREAIRLARSAAEAPRPSAQGGGGGVETRWRGASRVLRSMASWIPGLGSPRRDLCSGERGMLVARSRDAMRNHLVARAAIVRLRTNVVGTGLVCRAQVDHEALGIDEQEAERLNARLDRLWSLYADDPRECDAEAMLNHYQLQALVLVSAMVGGDVFVATPDAEREGCLYSTRLQLIETDRVGNPAGALD
;
A
#
# COMPACT_ATOMS: atom_id res chain seq x y z
N MET A 1 43.41 -17.64 -9.85
CA MET A 1 42.16 -17.10 -10.45
C MET A 1 41.43 -16.27 -9.40
N GLY A 2 41.54 -14.94 -9.48
CA GLY A 2 40.75 -14.01 -8.67
C GLY A 2 40.28 -12.88 -9.59
N LEU A 3 39.06 -13.00 -10.11
CA LEU A 3 38.62 -12.31 -11.32
C LEU A 3 38.44 -10.78 -11.23
N PHE A 4 38.66 -10.13 -10.07
CA PHE A 4 38.49 -8.67 -9.95
C PHE A 4 39.39 -8.04 -8.88
N ARG A 5 40.72 -8.22 -8.95
CA ARG A 5 41.64 -7.40 -8.16
C ARG A 5 42.20 -6.29 -9.05
N LYS A 6 41.82 -5.04 -8.73
CA LYS A 6 42.39 -3.83 -9.35
C LYS A 6 43.89 -3.83 -9.19
N SER A 7 44.61 -3.36 -10.20
CA SER A 7 46.07 -3.28 -10.12
C SER A 7 46.48 -2.29 -9.02
N PRO A 8 47.68 -2.44 -8.41
CA PRO A 8 48.18 -1.49 -7.41
C PRO A 8 48.19 -0.03 -7.90
N GLU A 9 48.45 0.17 -9.19
CA GLU A 9 48.47 1.47 -9.86
C GLU A 9 47.08 2.10 -9.93
N GLU A 10 46.03 1.32 -10.23
CA GLU A 10 44.64 1.79 -10.24
C GLU A 10 44.16 2.21 -8.84
N LEU A 11 44.61 1.50 -7.80
CA LEU A 11 44.31 1.83 -6.42
C LEU A 11 45.01 3.14 -6.00
N LEU A 12 46.28 3.28 -6.37
CA LEU A 12 47.06 4.49 -6.11
C LEU A 12 46.47 5.70 -6.82
N MET A 13 46.12 5.57 -8.10
CA MET A 13 45.49 6.64 -8.88
C MET A 13 44.14 7.06 -8.27
N ARG A 14 43.35 6.10 -7.79
CA ARG A 14 42.06 6.39 -7.14
C ARG A 14 42.23 7.14 -5.82
N GLU A 15 43.22 6.76 -5.00
CA GLU A 15 43.55 7.50 -3.77
C GLU A 15 44.10 8.90 -4.09
N ALA A 16 44.97 9.03 -5.08
CA ALA A 16 45.48 10.33 -5.52
C ALA A 16 44.34 11.26 -5.98
N ILE A 17 43.36 10.75 -6.75
CA ILE A 17 42.18 11.52 -7.17
C ILE A 17 41.30 11.89 -5.97
N ARG A 18 41.11 10.98 -5.00
CA ARG A 18 40.35 11.27 -3.79
C ARG A 18 41.03 12.37 -2.97
N LEU A 19 42.33 12.28 -2.77
CA LEU A 19 43.11 13.25 -2.00
C LEU A 19 43.12 14.62 -2.68
N ALA A 20 43.29 14.65 -4.01
CA ALA A 20 43.23 15.87 -4.80
C ALA A 20 41.86 16.55 -4.71
N ARG A 21 40.77 15.76 -4.72
CA ARG A 21 39.41 16.30 -4.51
C ARG A 21 39.22 16.85 -3.10
N SER A 22 39.67 16.14 -2.07
CA SER A 22 39.57 16.64 -0.69
C SER A 22 40.45 17.87 -0.43
N ALA A 23 41.57 18.01 -1.14
CA ALA A 23 42.44 19.17 -1.04
C ALA A 23 41.92 20.37 -1.85
N ALA A 24 41.19 20.12 -2.95
CA ALA A 24 40.59 21.17 -3.78
C ALA A 24 39.25 21.71 -3.21
N GLU A 25 38.57 20.95 -2.34
CA GLU A 25 37.39 21.43 -1.62
C GLU A 25 37.80 22.30 -0.43
N ALA A 26 38.12 23.57 -0.71
CA ALA A 26 38.11 24.58 0.35
C ALA A 26 36.71 24.66 0.97
N PRO A 27 36.57 24.77 2.30
CA PRO A 27 35.26 24.90 2.94
C PRO A 27 34.61 26.17 2.40
N ARG A 28 33.56 25.99 1.59
CA ARG A 28 32.77 27.11 1.09
C ARG A 28 32.20 27.83 2.32
N PRO A 29 32.39 29.15 2.47
CA PRO A 29 31.72 29.88 3.54
C PRO A 29 30.21 29.76 3.31
N SER A 30 29.56 28.89 4.08
CA SER A 30 28.11 28.85 4.16
C SER A 30 27.70 29.99 5.06
N ALA A 31 27.16 31.05 4.49
CA ALA A 31 26.45 32.05 5.26
C ALA A 31 25.30 31.34 5.98
N GLN A 32 25.39 31.25 7.31
CA GLN A 32 24.25 30.88 8.15
C GLN A 32 23.29 32.06 8.10
N GLY A 33 22.44 32.08 7.06
CA GLY A 33 21.37 33.05 6.92
C GLY A 33 20.48 32.98 8.16
N GLY A 34 20.30 34.15 8.79
CA GLY A 34 19.42 34.32 9.94
C GLY A 34 18.03 33.75 9.70
N GLY A 35 17.46 33.17 10.75
CA GLY A 35 16.17 32.48 10.77
C GLY A 35 15.03 33.34 10.23
N GLY A 36 14.71 33.14 8.96
CA GLY A 36 13.54 33.67 8.29
C GLY A 36 13.23 32.74 7.14
N GLY A 37 12.91 31.47 7.45
CA GLY A 37 12.52 30.51 6.43
C GLY A 37 11.31 31.07 5.68
N VAL A 38 11.42 31.15 4.36
CA VAL A 38 10.30 31.53 3.52
C VAL A 38 9.20 30.48 3.72
N GLU A 39 7.98 30.94 4.02
CA GLU A 39 6.82 30.07 4.19
C GLU A 39 6.68 29.17 2.95
N THR A 40 6.51 27.87 3.17
CA THR A 40 6.33 26.90 2.09
C THR A 40 4.90 26.91 1.59
N ARG A 41 4.68 26.55 0.31
CA ARG A 41 3.31 26.43 -0.27
C ARG A 41 2.43 25.44 0.51
N TRP A 42 3.03 24.41 1.07
CA TRP A 42 2.36 23.41 1.89
C TRP A 42 2.63 23.68 3.37
N ARG A 43 1.58 23.94 4.17
CA ARG A 43 1.72 24.24 5.60
C ARG A 43 2.38 23.11 6.40
N GLY A 44 2.11 21.86 6.03
CA GLY A 44 2.72 20.68 6.69
C GLY A 44 4.22 20.51 6.45
N ALA A 45 4.79 21.21 5.45
CA ALA A 45 6.23 21.22 5.18
C ALA A 45 6.92 22.47 5.75
N SER A 46 6.19 23.36 6.42
CA SER A 46 6.71 24.65 6.89
C SER A 46 7.65 24.44 8.07
N ARG A 47 8.89 24.92 7.94
CA ARG A 47 9.90 24.88 9.02
C ARG A 47 9.84 26.10 9.94
N VAL A 48 8.98 27.06 9.65
CA VAL A 48 8.82 28.32 10.41
C VAL A 48 7.48 28.41 11.13
N LEU A 49 6.45 27.69 10.65
CA LEU A 49 5.15 27.64 11.32
C LEU A 49 5.31 27.06 12.72
N ARG A 50 4.87 27.79 13.76
CA ARG A 50 5.06 27.42 15.18
C ARG A 50 4.60 26.00 15.52
N SER A 51 3.50 25.53 14.91
CA SER A 51 2.97 24.18 15.14
C SER A 51 3.81 23.07 14.51
N MET A 52 4.68 23.40 13.55
CA MET A 52 5.54 22.45 12.82
C MET A 52 7.03 22.65 13.14
N ALA A 53 7.42 23.79 13.70
CA ALA A 53 8.82 24.15 13.95
C ALA A 53 9.56 23.15 14.86
N SER A 54 8.85 22.48 15.78
CA SER A 54 9.41 21.41 16.62
C SER A 54 9.25 20.01 16.03
N TRP A 55 8.50 19.85 14.94
CA TRP A 55 8.23 18.57 14.30
C TRP A 55 8.98 18.49 12.97
N ILE A 56 10.25 18.09 13.05
CA ILE A 56 11.14 17.95 11.89
C ILE A 56 11.52 16.47 11.75
N PRO A 57 10.63 15.62 11.18
CA PRO A 57 10.94 14.21 10.98
C PRO A 57 11.99 14.05 9.87
N GLY A 58 12.94 13.14 10.08
CA GLY A 58 13.81 12.66 9.01
C GLY A 58 13.10 11.56 8.22
N LEU A 59 13.30 11.50 6.91
CA LEU A 59 12.90 10.33 6.11
C LEU A 59 13.94 9.23 6.35
N GLY A 60 13.50 8.03 6.75
CA GLY A 60 14.35 6.87 6.91
C GLY A 60 14.11 5.81 5.83
N SER A 61 14.79 4.67 5.96
CA SER A 61 14.41 3.48 5.21
C SER A 61 13.15 2.87 5.83
N PRO A 62 12.34 2.09 5.08
CA PRO A 62 11.18 1.40 5.65
C PRO A 62 11.52 0.60 6.92
N ARG A 63 12.71 -0.02 6.95
CA ARG A 63 13.24 -0.74 8.11
C ARG A 63 13.53 0.16 9.33
N ARG A 64 13.97 1.40 9.11
CA ARG A 64 14.21 2.39 10.18
C ARG A 64 12.89 3.01 10.66
N ASP A 65 12.02 3.35 9.72
CA ASP A 65 10.77 4.06 10.01
C ASP A 65 9.69 3.13 10.58
N LEU A 66 9.82 1.82 10.34
CA LEU A 66 8.90 0.78 10.81
C LEU A 66 9.65 -0.37 11.49
N CYS A 67 10.32 -0.07 12.61
CA CYS A 67 10.99 -1.09 13.41
C CYS A 67 10.01 -2.20 13.83
N SER A 68 10.36 -3.46 13.59
CA SER A 68 9.48 -4.62 13.80
C SER A 68 8.95 -4.72 15.24
N GLY A 69 9.75 -4.32 16.23
CA GLY A 69 9.35 -4.32 17.65
C GLY A 69 8.25 -3.30 17.98
N GLU A 70 8.33 -2.10 17.42
CA GLU A 70 7.34 -1.04 17.66
C GLU A 70 6.06 -1.26 16.84
N ARG A 71 6.19 -1.77 15.61
CA ARG A 71 5.07 -2.11 14.72
C ARG A 71 4.05 -3.02 15.41
N GLY A 72 4.52 -4.09 16.07
CA GLY A 72 3.63 -5.02 16.76
C GLY A 72 2.76 -4.33 17.83
N MET A 73 3.35 -3.41 18.59
CA MET A 73 2.63 -2.64 19.60
C MET A 73 1.67 -1.62 19.00
N LEU A 74 2.02 -1.00 17.87
CA LEU A 74 1.13 -0.09 17.13
C LEU A 74 -0.11 -0.83 16.63
N VAL A 75 0.06 -2.01 16.02
CA VAL A 75 -1.06 -2.83 15.53
C VAL A 75 -1.93 -3.33 16.70
N ALA A 76 -1.30 -3.76 17.80
CA ALA A 76 -2.04 -4.17 19.00
C ALA A 76 -2.90 -3.03 19.56
N ARG A 77 -2.33 -1.82 19.67
CA ARG A 77 -3.05 -0.62 20.13
C ARG A 77 -4.15 -0.19 19.15
N SER A 78 -3.92 -0.31 17.85
CA SER A 78 -4.92 -0.01 16.82
C SER A 78 -6.15 -0.93 16.95
N ARG A 79 -5.91 -2.24 17.11
CA ARG A 79 -6.97 -3.23 17.32
C ARG A 79 -7.71 -3.05 18.64
N ASP A 80 -6.97 -2.75 19.71
CA ASP A 80 -7.55 -2.42 21.00
C ASP A 80 -8.44 -1.17 20.90
N ALA A 81 -7.95 -0.10 20.26
CA ALA A 81 -8.69 1.12 20.01
C ALA A 81 -9.98 0.86 19.21
N MET A 82 -9.92 0.05 18.16
CA MET A 82 -11.10 -0.32 17.37
C MET A 82 -12.17 -1.06 18.19
N ARG A 83 -11.77 -1.87 19.19
CA ARG A 83 -12.70 -2.63 20.04
C ARG A 83 -13.26 -1.79 21.20
N ASN A 84 -12.40 -1.02 21.85
CA ASN A 84 -12.65 -0.44 23.17
C ASN A 84 -12.87 1.07 23.16
N HIS A 85 -12.42 1.79 22.12
CA HIS A 85 -12.52 3.25 22.05
C HIS A 85 -13.56 3.69 21.01
N LEU A 86 -14.66 4.29 21.48
CA LEU A 86 -15.78 4.72 20.63
C LEU A 86 -15.36 5.68 19.51
N VAL A 87 -14.44 6.61 19.78
CA VAL A 87 -13.96 7.59 18.80
C VAL A 87 -13.18 6.90 17.68
N ALA A 88 -12.29 5.97 18.03
CA ALA A 88 -11.52 5.21 17.04
C ALA A 88 -12.43 4.34 16.18
N ARG A 89 -13.37 3.61 16.82
CA ARG A 89 -14.38 2.82 16.11
C ARG A 89 -15.23 3.67 15.17
N ALA A 90 -15.67 4.84 15.63
CA ALA A 90 -16.48 5.76 14.82
C ALA A 90 -15.69 6.28 13.61
N ALA A 91 -14.40 6.59 13.76
CA ALA A 91 -13.55 7.04 12.65
C ALA A 91 -13.45 5.95 11.56
N ILE A 92 -13.16 4.71 11.95
CA ILE A 92 -13.04 3.56 11.05
C ILE A 92 -14.36 3.24 10.36
N VAL A 93 -15.46 3.16 11.13
CA VAL A 93 -16.78 2.81 10.58
C VAL A 93 -17.28 3.91 9.64
N ARG A 94 -17.02 5.19 9.94
CA ARG A 94 -17.36 6.30 9.05
C ARG A 94 -16.63 6.20 7.72
N LEU A 95 -15.33 5.88 7.74
CA LEU A 95 -14.55 5.68 6.51
C LEU A 95 -15.10 4.50 5.71
N ARG A 96 -15.38 3.37 6.36
CA ARG A 96 -16.02 2.22 5.69
C ARG A 96 -17.33 2.61 5.00
N THR A 97 -18.23 3.32 5.69
CA THR A 97 -19.51 3.73 5.09
C THR A 97 -19.34 4.73 3.96
N ASN A 98 -18.40 5.68 4.05
CA ASN A 98 -18.24 6.71 3.02
C ASN A 98 -17.41 6.26 1.82
N VAL A 99 -16.42 5.40 2.03
CA VAL A 99 -15.51 4.93 0.98
C VAL A 99 -16.14 3.76 0.23
N VAL A 100 -16.65 2.76 0.95
CA VAL A 100 -17.24 1.57 0.32
C VAL A 100 -18.71 1.80 0.00
N GLY A 101 -19.47 2.41 0.92
CA GLY A 101 -20.90 2.63 0.73
C GLY A 101 -21.64 1.31 0.51
N THR A 102 -22.29 1.18 -0.64
CA THR A 102 -22.97 -0.04 -1.09
C THR A 102 -22.01 -1.07 -1.70
N GLY A 103 -20.75 -0.69 -1.95
CA GLY A 103 -19.76 -1.47 -2.68
C GLY A 103 -19.46 -0.90 -4.07
N LEU A 104 -18.26 -1.20 -4.55
CA LEU A 104 -17.84 -0.96 -5.92
C LEU A 104 -18.41 -2.07 -6.80
N VAL A 105 -19.17 -1.68 -7.81
CA VAL A 105 -19.82 -2.56 -8.78
C VAL A 105 -19.10 -2.44 -10.11
N CYS A 106 -18.87 -3.57 -10.79
CA CYS A 106 -18.35 -3.56 -12.14
C CYS A 106 -19.40 -3.00 -13.11
N ARG A 107 -18.98 -2.08 -13.99
CA ARG A 107 -19.77 -1.61 -15.12
C ARG A 107 -18.94 -1.88 -16.36
N ALA A 108 -19.30 -2.92 -17.12
CA ALA A 108 -18.57 -3.29 -18.31
C ALA A 108 -18.68 -2.19 -19.37
N GLN A 109 -17.52 -1.79 -19.90
CA GLN A 109 -17.39 -0.83 -20.99
C GLN A 109 -16.32 -1.35 -21.95
N VAL A 110 -16.76 -2.20 -22.88
CA VAL A 110 -15.86 -2.84 -23.83
C VAL A 110 -15.62 -1.93 -25.05
N ASP A 111 -14.37 -1.85 -25.49
CA ASP A 111 -13.98 -1.13 -26.71
C ASP A 111 -14.31 -1.97 -27.96
N HIS A 112 -15.38 -1.60 -28.65
CA HIS A 112 -15.88 -2.33 -29.81
C HIS A 112 -14.97 -2.21 -31.04
N GLU A 113 -14.30 -1.06 -31.23
CA GLU A 113 -13.37 -0.85 -32.35
C GLU A 113 -12.15 -1.75 -32.18
N ALA A 114 -11.58 -1.80 -30.98
CA ALA A 114 -10.44 -2.66 -30.67
C ALA A 114 -10.79 -4.16 -30.79
N LEU A 115 -12.03 -4.54 -30.50
CA LEU A 115 -12.50 -5.91 -30.66
C LEU A 115 -12.97 -6.26 -32.08
N GLY A 116 -13.11 -5.27 -32.96
CA GLY A 116 -13.64 -5.48 -34.32
C GLY A 116 -15.08 -5.99 -34.34
N ILE A 117 -15.88 -5.65 -33.32
CA ILE A 117 -17.30 -5.99 -33.22
C ILE A 117 -18.14 -4.74 -33.48
N ASP A 118 -19.41 -4.94 -33.87
CA ASP A 118 -20.35 -3.83 -33.98
C ASP A 118 -20.77 -3.30 -32.59
N GLU A 119 -21.29 -2.08 -32.57
CA GLU A 119 -21.73 -1.41 -31.34
C GLU A 119 -22.87 -2.18 -30.62
N GLN A 120 -23.77 -2.83 -31.37
CA GLN A 120 -24.89 -3.58 -30.81
C GLN A 120 -24.45 -4.89 -30.14
N GLU A 121 -23.44 -5.56 -30.69
CA GLU A 121 -22.79 -6.74 -30.12
C GLU A 121 -22.00 -6.33 -28.88
N ALA A 122 -21.32 -5.19 -28.89
CA ALA A 122 -20.65 -4.66 -27.71
C ALA A 122 -21.63 -4.36 -26.57
N GLU A 123 -22.79 -3.77 -26.86
CA GLU A 123 -23.82 -3.52 -25.84
C GLU A 123 -24.37 -4.83 -25.26
N ARG A 124 -24.63 -5.84 -26.12
CA ARG A 124 -25.04 -7.18 -25.67
C ARG A 124 -23.96 -7.84 -24.80
N LEU A 125 -22.68 -7.68 -25.16
CA LEU A 125 -21.55 -8.19 -24.39
C LEU A 125 -21.45 -7.50 -23.03
N ASN A 126 -21.54 -6.18 -22.98
CA ASN A 126 -21.53 -5.41 -21.73
C ASN A 126 -22.67 -5.87 -20.79
N ALA A 127 -23.89 -6.01 -21.31
CA ALA A 127 -25.02 -6.50 -20.53
C ALA A 127 -24.80 -7.93 -19.98
N ARG A 128 -24.17 -8.80 -20.79
CA ARG A 128 -23.79 -10.15 -20.34
C ARG A 128 -22.74 -10.11 -19.24
N LEU A 129 -21.70 -9.28 -19.39
CA LEU A 129 -20.64 -9.13 -18.39
C LEU A 129 -21.17 -8.57 -17.07
N ASP A 130 -22.03 -7.56 -17.11
CA ASP A 130 -22.71 -7.01 -15.93
C ASP A 130 -23.52 -8.11 -15.20
N ARG A 131 -24.24 -8.96 -15.95
CA ARG A 131 -24.98 -10.10 -15.36
C ARG A 131 -24.05 -11.14 -14.74
N LEU A 132 -22.95 -11.48 -15.42
CA LEU A 132 -21.96 -12.44 -14.91
C LEU A 132 -21.31 -11.92 -13.63
N TRP A 133 -21.01 -10.62 -13.58
CA TRP A 133 -20.51 -9.97 -12.39
C TRP A 133 -21.48 -10.06 -11.22
N SER A 134 -22.77 -9.74 -11.42
CA SER A 134 -23.78 -9.88 -10.35
C SER A 134 -23.86 -11.31 -9.81
N LEU A 135 -23.85 -12.33 -10.69
CA LEU A 135 -23.85 -13.73 -10.27
C LEU A 135 -22.65 -14.07 -9.38
N TYR A 136 -21.48 -13.55 -9.71
CA TYR A 136 -20.26 -13.75 -8.92
C TYR A 136 -20.28 -12.94 -7.61
N ALA A 137 -20.65 -11.66 -7.69
CA ALA A 137 -20.45 -10.69 -6.64
C ALA A 137 -21.52 -10.74 -5.54
N ASP A 138 -22.74 -11.16 -5.89
CA ASP A 138 -23.89 -11.08 -4.99
C ASP A 138 -24.01 -12.33 -4.10
N ASP A 139 -23.54 -13.51 -4.54
CA ASP A 139 -23.54 -14.76 -3.77
C ASP A 139 -22.18 -15.00 -3.09
N PRO A 140 -22.12 -15.03 -1.74
CA PRO A 140 -20.91 -15.37 -1.00
C PRO A 140 -20.27 -16.69 -1.42
N ARG A 141 -21.06 -17.69 -1.85
CA ARG A 141 -20.54 -18.99 -2.25
C ARG A 141 -19.70 -18.95 -3.52
N GLU A 142 -19.94 -17.96 -4.37
CA GLU A 142 -19.23 -17.76 -5.64
C GLU A 142 -17.92 -17.00 -5.40
N CYS A 143 -17.96 -15.88 -4.68
CA CYS A 143 -16.79 -15.01 -4.55
C CYS A 143 -15.91 -15.25 -3.32
N ASP A 144 -16.45 -15.72 -2.19
CA ASP A 144 -15.70 -15.83 -0.94
C ASP A 144 -15.20 -17.26 -0.71
N ALA A 145 -13.90 -17.39 -0.42
CA ALA A 145 -13.27 -18.66 -0.07
C ALA A 145 -13.98 -19.31 1.13
N GLU A 146 -14.37 -18.50 2.13
CA GLU A 146 -15.08 -18.98 3.33
C GLU A 146 -16.61 -19.06 3.15
N ALA A 147 -17.15 -18.58 2.02
CA ALA A 147 -18.58 -18.55 1.71
C ALA A 147 -19.44 -17.75 2.70
N MET A 148 -18.88 -16.72 3.33
CA MET A 148 -19.54 -15.94 4.39
C MET A 148 -19.98 -14.57 3.92
N LEU A 149 -19.17 -13.91 3.10
CA LEU A 149 -19.38 -12.53 2.67
C LEU A 149 -19.52 -12.42 1.16
N ASN A 150 -20.45 -11.59 0.69
CA ASN A 150 -20.51 -11.25 -0.72
C ASN A 150 -19.39 -10.27 -1.09
N HIS A 151 -19.19 -9.99 -2.38
CA HIS A 151 -18.05 -9.20 -2.84
C HIS A 151 -18.01 -7.78 -2.25
N TYR A 152 -19.17 -7.14 -2.06
CA TYR A 152 -19.26 -5.80 -1.49
C TYR A 152 -18.95 -5.78 0.02
N GLN A 153 -19.36 -6.83 0.73
CA GLN A 153 -19.00 -7.01 2.13
C GLN A 153 -17.51 -7.32 2.29
N LEU A 154 -16.91 -8.08 1.37
CA LEU A 154 -15.47 -8.31 1.33
C LEU A 154 -14.70 -6.99 1.14
N GLN A 155 -15.16 -6.07 0.28
CA GLN A 155 -14.55 -4.74 0.14
C GLN A 155 -14.58 -3.95 1.46
N ALA A 156 -15.71 -4.01 2.18
CA ALA A 156 -15.83 -3.39 3.50
C ALA A 156 -14.88 -4.02 4.53
N LEU A 157 -14.71 -5.34 4.49
CA LEU A 157 -13.78 -6.05 5.36
C LEU A 157 -12.33 -5.69 5.03
N VAL A 158 -11.94 -5.72 3.75
CA VAL A 158 -10.60 -5.31 3.27
C VAL A 158 -10.24 -3.93 3.80
N LEU A 159 -11.13 -2.94 3.65
CA LEU A 159 -10.82 -1.58 4.11
C LEU A 159 -10.63 -1.52 5.64
N VAL A 160 -11.50 -2.18 6.40
CA VAL A 160 -11.37 -2.19 7.87
C VAL A 160 -10.11 -2.92 8.31
N SER A 161 -9.80 -4.09 7.74
CA SER A 161 -8.59 -4.86 8.03
C SER A 161 -7.33 -4.07 7.71
N ALA A 162 -7.28 -3.38 6.55
CA ALA A 162 -6.16 -2.53 6.19
C ALA A 162 -5.98 -1.36 7.16
N MET A 163 -7.07 -0.65 7.53
CA MET A 163 -6.94 0.50 8.44
C MET A 163 -6.57 0.10 9.87
N VAL A 164 -7.01 -1.08 10.33
CA VAL A 164 -6.75 -1.54 11.70
C VAL A 164 -5.41 -2.28 11.80
N GLY A 165 -5.10 -3.14 10.83
CA GLY A 165 -3.90 -3.97 10.77
C GLY A 165 -2.72 -3.36 10.01
N GLY A 166 -2.93 -2.25 9.31
CA GLY A 166 -1.93 -1.58 8.47
C GLY A 166 -1.99 -2.01 7.01
N ASP A 167 -2.04 -3.32 6.77
CA ASP A 167 -2.21 -3.91 5.43
C ASP A 167 -3.17 -5.10 5.47
N VAL A 168 -3.56 -5.58 4.29
CA VAL A 168 -4.30 -6.82 4.08
C VAL A 168 -3.94 -7.37 2.70
N PHE A 169 -3.83 -8.68 2.58
CA PHE A 169 -3.60 -9.35 1.30
C PHE A 169 -4.87 -10.09 0.88
N VAL A 170 -5.07 -10.22 -0.43
CA VAL A 170 -6.16 -11.03 -0.98
C VAL A 170 -5.54 -12.04 -1.93
N ALA A 171 -5.63 -13.31 -1.57
CA ALA A 171 -5.29 -14.41 -2.46
C ALA A 171 -6.52 -14.77 -3.31
N THR A 172 -6.26 -15.32 -4.51
CA THR A 172 -7.29 -15.74 -5.44
C THR A 172 -7.25 -17.25 -5.69
N PRO A 173 -7.53 -18.11 -4.68
CA PRO A 173 -7.50 -19.55 -4.89
C PRO A 173 -8.55 -19.99 -5.91
N ASP A 174 -8.14 -20.92 -6.76
CA ASP A 174 -9.03 -21.66 -7.64
C ASP A 174 -9.51 -22.92 -6.90
N ALA A 175 -10.79 -23.00 -6.59
CA ALA A 175 -11.38 -24.19 -5.96
C ALA A 175 -12.77 -24.47 -6.56
N GLU A 176 -13.24 -25.70 -6.57
CA GLU A 176 -14.59 -25.99 -7.07
C GLU A 176 -15.56 -26.16 -5.90
N ARG A 177 -16.81 -25.71 -6.07
CA ARG A 177 -17.88 -25.87 -5.07
C ARG A 177 -19.14 -26.30 -5.79
N GLU A 178 -19.76 -27.37 -5.29
CA GLU A 178 -20.97 -27.92 -5.90
C GLU A 178 -22.08 -26.87 -5.95
N GLY A 179 -22.69 -26.73 -7.12
CA GLY A 179 -23.75 -25.76 -7.38
C GLY A 179 -23.31 -24.31 -7.55
N CYS A 180 -21.99 -24.05 -7.62
CA CYS A 180 -21.45 -22.74 -7.97
C CYS A 180 -21.05 -22.69 -9.45
N LEU A 181 -21.09 -21.50 -10.04
CA LEU A 181 -20.72 -21.23 -11.42
C LEU A 181 -19.22 -20.94 -11.58
N TYR A 182 -18.59 -20.39 -10.53
CA TYR A 182 -17.22 -19.95 -10.55
C TYR A 182 -16.35 -20.65 -9.52
N SER A 183 -15.09 -20.85 -9.91
CA SER A 183 -14.08 -21.51 -9.10
C SER A 183 -13.09 -20.53 -8.44
N THR A 184 -12.89 -19.36 -9.05
CA THR A 184 -12.00 -18.31 -8.54
C THR A 184 -12.62 -17.63 -7.33
N ARG A 185 -12.01 -17.77 -6.16
CA ARG A 185 -12.48 -17.14 -4.92
C ARG A 185 -11.51 -16.12 -4.39
N LEU A 186 -12.00 -15.23 -3.54
CA LEU A 186 -11.22 -14.24 -2.80
C LEU A 186 -11.01 -14.78 -1.39
N GLN A 187 -9.75 -14.80 -0.95
CA GLN A 187 -9.38 -15.15 0.41
C GLN A 187 -8.57 -14.02 1.02
N LEU A 188 -9.13 -13.37 2.04
CA LEU A 188 -8.42 -12.33 2.79
C LEU A 188 -7.39 -12.96 3.72
N ILE A 189 -6.18 -12.43 3.68
CA ILE A 189 -5.05 -12.82 4.52
C ILE A 189 -4.67 -11.59 5.34
N GLU A 190 -5.00 -11.65 6.62
CA GLU A 190 -4.61 -10.63 7.61
C GLU A 190 -3.07 -10.54 7.71
N THR A 191 -2.58 -9.33 7.96
CA THR A 191 -1.15 -9.02 8.10
C THR A 191 -0.39 -9.90 9.08
N ASP A 192 -1.06 -10.36 10.14
CA ASP A 192 -0.45 -11.24 11.15
C ASP A 192 -0.05 -12.61 10.59
N ARG A 193 -0.65 -13.01 9.46
CA ARG A 193 -0.32 -14.27 8.78
C ARG A 193 0.77 -14.10 7.73
N VAL A 194 1.26 -12.88 7.52
CA VAL A 194 2.26 -12.56 6.50
C VAL A 194 3.55 -12.13 7.18
N GLY A 195 4.64 -12.80 6.82
CA GLY A 195 5.96 -12.49 7.32
C GLY A 195 7.03 -13.21 6.53
N ASN A 196 8.27 -12.79 6.72
CA ASN A 196 9.42 -13.46 6.11
C ASN A 196 9.60 -14.86 6.71
N PRO A 197 10.10 -15.82 5.92
CA PRO A 197 10.48 -17.14 6.43
C PRO A 197 11.40 -17.01 7.66
N ALA A 198 11.08 -17.77 8.72
CA ALA A 198 11.77 -17.74 10.02
C ALA A 198 11.79 -16.37 10.75
N GLY A 199 10.92 -15.42 10.36
CA GLY A 199 10.92 -14.07 10.95
C GLY A 199 12.21 -13.30 10.66
N ALA A 200 12.97 -13.70 9.65
CA ALA A 200 14.22 -13.07 9.28
C ALA A 200 13.97 -11.64 8.79
N LEU A 201 14.83 -10.73 9.20
CA LEU A 201 14.87 -9.37 8.67
C LEU A 201 15.41 -9.41 7.24
N ASP A 202 14.75 -8.70 6.33
CA ASP A 202 15.20 -8.46 4.95
C ASP A 202 16.39 -7.49 4.88
#